data_AF-A0A1T4WJD1-F1
#
_entry.id   AF-A0A1T4WJD1-F1
#
_cell.length_a   1.000
_cell.length_b   1.000
_cell.length_c   1.000
_cell.angle_alpha   90.00
_cell.angle_beta   90.00
_cell.angle_gamma   90.00
#
_symmetry.space_group_name_H-M   'P 1'
#
loop_
_entity.id
_entity.type
_entity.pdbx_description
1 polymer ?
#
loop_
_entity_poly.entity_id
_entity_poly.type
_entity_poly.pdbx_seq_one_letter_code
_entity_poly.pdbx_strand_id
1 'polypeptide(L)'
;MAHSSIDLTMVARSLSEERLRTYQNYYGVPYCLNSAMSLYAWNGQVSSAFMLPLHICEVIVRNAVHDVLTKVYGERWPWNQAFLLTLPSKGRYNPRQDLINARRNAPTTGKVMAPLQSFKFQAI
;
A
#
# COMPACT_ATOMS: atom_id res chain seq x y z
N MET A 1 33.47 19.21 -20.52
CA MET A 1 32.77 18.01 -20.03
C MET A 1 31.28 18.27 -20.14
N ALA A 2 30.66 17.80 -21.22
CA ALA A 2 29.22 17.95 -21.43
C ALA A 2 28.51 16.93 -20.53
N HIS A 3 27.87 17.41 -19.45
CA HIS A 3 26.88 16.60 -18.75
C HIS A 3 25.76 16.33 -19.75
N SER A 4 25.55 15.07 -20.11
CA SER A 4 24.45 14.63 -20.98
C SER A 4 23.14 15.12 -20.37
N SER A 5 22.54 16.15 -20.96
CA SER A 5 21.20 16.61 -20.58
C SER A 5 20.23 15.44 -20.79
N ILE A 6 19.57 15.01 -19.72
CA ILE A 6 18.56 13.96 -19.77
C ILE A 6 17.49 14.39 -20.79
N ASP A 7 17.30 13.59 -21.84
CA ASP A 7 16.21 13.81 -22.79
C ASP A 7 14.89 13.43 -22.13
N LEU A 8 14.19 14.44 -21.61
CA LEU A 8 12.89 14.29 -20.95
C LEU A 8 11.83 13.68 -21.88
N THR A 9 11.99 13.77 -23.19
CA THR A 9 11.08 13.15 -24.16
C THR A 9 11.20 11.63 -24.12
N MET A 10 12.42 11.11 -24.04
CA MET A 10 12.65 9.66 -23.93
C MET A 10 12.18 9.11 -22.60
N VAL A 11 12.46 9.84 -21.51
CA VAL A 11 11.97 9.47 -20.17
C VAL A 11 10.44 9.45 -20.15
N ALA A 12 9.81 10.48 -20.71
CA ALA A 12 8.35 10.55 -20.76
C ALA A 12 7.73 9.39 -21.54
N ARG A 13 8.34 9.00 -22.67
CA ARG A 13 7.92 7.81 -23.44
C ARG A 13 8.06 6.52 -22.64
N SER A 14 9.12 6.38 -21.83
CA SER A 14 9.33 5.21 -20.98
C SER A 14 8.34 5.10 -19.81
N LEU A 15 7.81 6.22 -19.31
CA LEU A 15 6.86 6.26 -18.17
C LEU A 15 5.40 5.94 -18.55
N SER A 16 5.11 5.70 -19.84
CA SER A 16 3.76 5.56 -20.42
C SER A 16 2.94 6.86 -20.38
N GLU A 17 2.17 7.08 -21.44
CA GLU A 17 1.34 8.28 -21.59
C GLU A 17 0.25 8.34 -20.50
N GLU A 18 -0.31 7.20 -20.10
CA GLU A 18 -1.34 7.10 -19.06
C GLU A 18 -0.87 7.66 -17.71
N ARG A 19 0.41 7.50 -17.38
CA ARG A 19 0.99 8.02 -16.13
C ARG A 19 1.19 9.52 -16.16
N LEU A 20 1.50 10.08 -17.34
CA LEU A 20 1.78 11.51 -17.50
C LEU A 20 0.54 12.34 -17.85
N ARG A 21 -0.49 11.72 -18.43
CA ARG A 21 -1.70 12.39 -18.93
C ARG A 21 -2.36 13.30 -17.90
N THR A 22 -2.45 12.87 -16.65
CA THR A 22 -3.04 13.69 -15.56
C THR A 22 -2.27 15.01 -15.37
N TYR A 23 -0.93 14.95 -15.45
CA TYR A 23 -0.05 16.11 -15.25
C TYR A 23 0.01 17.00 -16.49
N GLN A 24 -0.07 16.41 -17.68
CA GLN A 24 -0.17 17.13 -18.95
C GLN A 24 -1.49 17.92 -19.03
N ASN A 25 -2.61 17.27 -18.68
CA ASN A 25 -3.94 17.90 -18.67
C ASN A 25 -4.05 19.06 -17.69
N TYR A 26 -3.32 19.00 -16.56
CA TYR A 26 -3.28 20.10 -15.60
C TYR A 26 -2.79 21.42 -16.22
N TYR A 27 -1.82 21.36 -17.14
CA TYR A 27 -1.27 22.55 -17.81
C TYR A 27 -2.02 22.94 -19.10
N GLY A 28 -2.90 22.07 -19.62
CA GLY A 28 -3.62 22.30 -20.87
C GLY A 28 -2.76 22.13 -22.13
N VAL A 29 -3.37 22.05 -23.31
CA VAL A 29 -2.65 21.90 -24.59
C VAL A 29 -2.51 23.27 -25.27
N PRO A 30 -1.31 23.68 -25.72
CA PRO A 30 -0.03 22.99 -25.57
C PRO A 30 0.55 23.12 -24.14
N TYR A 31 1.18 22.06 -23.63
CA TYR A 31 1.87 22.06 -22.34
C TYR A 31 3.39 22.09 -22.50
N CYS A 32 4.09 22.58 -21.48
CA CYS A 32 5.54 22.42 -21.37
C CYS A 32 5.87 21.05 -20.74
N LEU A 33 6.62 20.21 -21.47
CA LEU A 33 6.99 18.87 -20.99
C LEU A 33 7.79 18.91 -19.68
N ASN A 34 8.70 19.88 -19.51
CA ASN A 34 9.48 20.05 -18.28
C ASN A 34 8.57 20.32 -17.08
N SER A 35 7.54 21.14 -17.23
CA SER A 35 6.60 21.45 -16.14
C SER A 35 5.75 20.25 -15.75
N ALA A 36 5.25 19.49 -16.74
CA ALA A 36 4.50 18.25 -16.50
C ALA A 36 5.37 17.18 -15.82
N MET A 37 6.60 16.99 -16.28
CA MET A 37 7.57 16.07 -15.69
C MET A 37 7.99 16.49 -14.27
N SER A 38 8.13 17.79 -14.02
CA SER A 38 8.44 18.30 -12.67
C SER A 38 7.29 18.04 -11.70
N LEU A 39 6.04 18.19 -12.14
CA LEU A 39 4.87 17.90 -11.33
C LEU A 39 4.72 16.39 -11.06
N TYR A 40 4.98 15.55 -12.06
CA TYR A 40 5.06 14.09 -11.88
C TYR A 40 6.13 13.70 -10.84
N ALA A 41 7.34 14.26 -10.98
CA ALA A 41 8.44 13.99 -10.06
C ALA A 41 8.11 14.47 -8.63
N TRP A 42 7.48 15.63 -8.48
CA TRP A 42 7.03 16.15 -7.19
C TRP A 42 5.98 15.23 -6.55
N ASN A 43 5.00 14.74 -7.32
CA ASN A 43 4.04 13.76 -6.83
C ASN A 43 4.71 12.47 -6.34
N GLY A 44 5.71 11.98 -7.09
CA GLY A 44 6.54 10.83 -6.69
C GLY A 44 7.29 11.08 -5.38
N GLN A 45 7.92 12.26 -5.24
CA GLN A 45 8.63 12.65 -4.02
C GLN A 45 7.69 12.69 -2.80
N VAL A 46 6.54 13.36 -2.92
CA VAL A 46 5.54 13.42 -1.85
C VAL A 46 5.07 12.02 -1.48
N SER A 47 4.70 11.20 -2.46
CA SER A 47 4.26 9.83 -2.23
C SER A 47 5.32 8.98 -1.54
N SER A 48 6.59 9.13 -1.94
CA SER A 48 7.72 8.42 -1.33
C SER A 48 7.96 8.85 0.12
N ALA A 49 7.77 10.14 0.44
CA ALA A 49 7.93 10.67 1.79
C ALA A 49 6.94 10.04 2.78
N PHE A 50 5.77 9.59 2.31
CA PHE A 50 4.79 8.89 3.14
C PHE A 50 5.05 7.39 3.31
N MET A 51 5.93 6.77 2.52
CA MET A 51 6.17 5.32 2.60
C MET A 51 6.68 4.89 3.97
N LEU A 52 7.66 5.61 4.54
CA LEU A 52 8.22 5.29 5.85
C LEU A 52 7.21 5.55 6.99
N PRO A 53 6.55 6.71 7.10
CA PRO A 53 5.50 6.92 8.09
C PRO A 53 4.39 5.88 8.03
N LEU A 54 3.92 5.53 6.83
CA LEU A 54 2.86 4.54 6.65
C LEU A 54 3.32 3.14 7.08
N HIS A 55 4.56 2.76 6.77
CA HIS A 55 5.14 1.50 7.25
C HIS A 55 5.20 1.42 8.78
N ILE A 56 5.60 2.51 9.44
CA ILE A 56 5.66 2.58 10.91
C ILE A 56 4.24 2.50 11.50
N CYS A 57 3.31 3.29 10.97
CA CYS A 57 1.91 3.28 11.41
C CYS A 57 1.29 1.89 11.28
N GLU A 58 1.55 1.18 10.17
CA GLU A 58 1.09 -0.19 9.96
C GLU A 58 1.57 -1.12 11.08
N VAL A 59 2.87 -1.10 11.39
CA VAL A 59 3.47 -1.96 12.43
C VAL A 59 2.88 -1.63 13.80
N ILE A 60 2.74 -0.35 14.15
CA ILE A 60 2.20 0.10 15.44
C ILE A 60 0.75 -0.37 15.60
N VAL A 61 -0.12 -0.06 14.61
CA VAL A 61 -1.54 -0.42 14.69
C VAL A 61 -1.71 -1.93 14.72
N ARG A 62 -0.96 -2.67 13.90
CA ARG A 62 -0.99 -4.13 13.90
C ARG A 62 -0.64 -4.70 15.27
N ASN A 63 0.45 -4.22 15.88
CA ASN A 63 0.87 -4.71 17.19
C ASN A 63 -0.14 -4.34 18.29
N ALA A 64 -0.71 -3.13 18.25
CA ALA A 64 -1.75 -2.72 19.20
C ALA A 64 -3.01 -3.60 19.08
N VAL A 65 -3.45 -3.91 17.85
CA VAL A 65 -4.56 -4.84 17.62
C VAL A 65 -4.23 -6.25 18.11
N HIS A 66 -3.01 -6.74 17.87
CA HIS A 66 -2.55 -8.01 18.42
C HIS A 66 -2.73 -8.07 19.93
N ASP A 67 -2.24 -7.05 20.64
CA ASP A 67 -2.27 -7.00 22.10
C ASP A 67 -3.70 -6.99 22.64
N VAL A 68 -4.59 -6.21 22.02
CA VAL A 68 -6.01 -6.15 22.39
C VAL A 68 -6.69 -7.50 22.14
N LEU A 69 -6.48 -8.12 20.97
CA LEU A 69 -7.09 -9.41 20.65
C LEU A 69 -6.55 -10.53 21.53
N THR A 70 -5.25 -10.52 21.86
CA THR A 70 -4.63 -11.46 22.79
C THR A 70 -5.24 -11.34 24.18
N LYS A 71 -5.51 -10.12 24.67
CA LYS A 71 -6.16 -9.89 25.97
C LYS A 71 -7.61 -10.40 26.00
N VAL A 72 -8.37 -10.26 24.91
CA VAL A 72 -9.80 -10.62 24.86
C VAL A 72 -10.00 -12.11 24.53
N TYR A 73 -9.20 -12.68 23.63
CA TYR A 73 -9.42 -14.00 23.04
C TYR A 73 -8.27 -15.01 23.26
N GLY A 74 -7.21 -14.59 23.94
CA GLY A 74 -6.01 -15.40 24.24
C GLY A 74 -4.93 -15.33 23.16
N GLU A 75 -3.74 -15.88 23.43
CA GLU A 75 -2.59 -15.83 22.51
C GLU A 75 -2.85 -16.46 21.13
N ARG A 76 -3.76 -17.44 21.10
CA ARG A 76 -4.25 -18.08 19.87
C ARG A 76 -5.56 -17.48 19.38
N TRP A 77 -5.79 -16.18 19.62
CA TRP A 77 -6.95 -15.45 19.09
C TRP A 77 -7.21 -15.69 17.60
N PRO A 78 -6.20 -15.89 16.72
CA PRO A 78 -6.51 -16.14 15.34
C PRO A 78 -7.26 -17.43 15.13
N TRP A 79 -7.24 -18.42 16.03
CA TRP A 79 -8.03 -19.66 15.95
C TRP A 79 -9.24 -19.66 16.88
N ASN A 80 -9.44 -18.59 17.64
CA ASN A 80 -10.56 -18.48 18.56
C ASN A 80 -11.87 -18.37 17.77
N GLN A 81 -12.80 -19.29 18.04
CA GLN A 81 -14.08 -19.36 17.32
C GLN A 81 -14.98 -18.15 17.62
N ALA A 82 -14.96 -17.64 18.86
CA ALA A 82 -15.75 -16.45 19.21
C ALA A 82 -15.31 -15.24 18.38
N PHE A 83 -13.99 -15.03 18.23
CA PHE A 83 -13.45 -13.98 17.36
C PHE A 83 -13.81 -14.19 15.88
N LEU A 84 -13.70 -15.42 15.36
CA LEU A 84 -14.06 -15.69 13.96
C LEU A 84 -15.53 -15.34 13.66
N LEU A 85 -16.42 -15.53 14.63
CA LEU A 85 -17.84 -15.23 14.52
C LEU A 85 -18.12 -13.72 14.57
N THR A 86 -17.30 -12.90 15.24
CA THR A 86 -17.44 -11.43 15.23
C THR A 86 -17.07 -10.82 13.88
N LEU A 87 -16.29 -11.51 13.06
CA LEU A 87 -15.88 -11.00 11.75
C LEU A 87 -17.03 -11.06 10.74
N PRO A 88 -17.25 -9.97 9.96
CA PRO A 88 -18.18 -9.99 8.84
C PRO A 88 -17.83 -11.08 7.83
N SER A 89 -18.83 -11.76 7.28
CA SER A 89 -18.64 -12.80 6.26
C SER A 89 -19.44 -12.56 4.98
N LYS A 90 -20.11 -11.41 4.88
CA LYS A 90 -20.96 -11.04 3.75
C LYS A 90 -20.52 -9.66 3.25
N GLY A 91 -20.30 -9.52 1.95
CA GLY A 91 -19.89 -8.27 1.31
C GLY A 91 -18.81 -8.46 0.24
N ARG A 92 -18.38 -7.37 -0.39
CA ARG A 92 -17.29 -7.35 -1.39
C ARG A 92 -15.94 -7.76 -0.80
N TYR A 93 -15.77 -7.56 0.51
CA TYR A 93 -14.60 -7.94 1.28
C TYR A 93 -15.02 -8.91 2.40
N ASN A 94 -14.28 -10.01 2.57
CA ASN A 94 -14.62 -11.07 3.53
C ASN A 94 -13.46 -11.32 4.51
N PRO A 95 -13.37 -10.55 5.62
CA PRO A 95 -12.28 -10.68 6.58
C PRO A 95 -12.25 -12.04 7.28
N ARG A 96 -13.41 -12.70 7.39
CA ARG A 96 -13.49 -14.07 7.93
C ARG A 96 -12.74 -15.05 7.04
N GLN A 97 -12.95 -14.97 5.73
CA GLN A 97 -12.27 -15.84 4.77
C GLN A 97 -10.77 -15.54 4.70
N ASP A 98 -10.38 -14.27 4.77
CA ASP A 98 -8.97 -13.87 4.79
C ASP A 98 -8.24 -14.43 6.01
N LEU A 99 -8.86 -14.35 7.19
CA LEU A 99 -8.29 -14.96 8.40
C LEU A 99 -8.15 -16.48 8.25
N ILE A 100 -9.16 -17.16 7.69
CA ILE A 100 -9.10 -18.60 7.43
C ILE A 100 -7.93 -18.93 6.47
N ASN A 101 -7.78 -18.14 5.41
CA ASN A 101 -6.70 -18.32 4.44
C ASN A 101 -5.32 -18.07 5.08
N ALA A 102 -5.20 -17.02 5.89
CA ALA A 102 -3.97 -16.68 6.59
C ALA A 102 -3.51 -17.77 7.57
N ARG A 103 -4.44 -18.52 8.18
CA ARG A 103 -4.12 -19.66 9.06
C ARG A 103 -3.51 -20.86 8.33
N ARG A 104 -3.85 -21.09 7.05
CA ARG A 104 -3.58 -22.37 6.35
C ARG A 104 -2.11 -22.80 6.40
N ASN A 105 -1.17 -21.84 6.38
CA ASN A 105 0.27 -22.10 6.39
C ASN A 105 1.01 -21.37 7.54
N ALA A 106 0.28 -20.93 8.57
CA ALA A 106 0.85 -20.12 9.65
C ALA A 106 0.74 -20.84 11.00
N PRO A 107 1.81 -21.50 11.48
CA PRO A 107 1.78 -22.24 12.75
C PRO A 107 1.71 -21.34 14.01
N THR A 108 1.95 -20.03 13.86
CA THR A 108 1.97 -19.08 14.97
C THR A 108 1.12 -17.86 14.66
N THR A 109 0.59 -17.22 15.71
CA THR A 109 -0.17 -15.98 15.59
C THR A 109 0.60 -14.91 14.83
N GLY A 110 1.89 -14.72 15.12
CA GLY A 110 2.74 -13.77 14.39
C GLY A 110 2.82 -14.04 12.89
N LYS A 111 2.82 -15.31 12.46
CA LYS A 111 2.79 -15.68 11.03
C LYS A 111 1.43 -15.47 10.38
N VAL A 112 0.33 -15.52 11.13
CA VAL A 112 -1.02 -15.19 10.63
C VAL A 112 -1.15 -13.68 10.40
N MET A 113 -0.47 -12.86 11.19
CA MET A 113 -0.53 -11.40 11.07
C MET A 113 0.18 -10.84 9.85
N ALA A 114 1.18 -11.54 9.31
CA ALA A 114 1.92 -11.12 8.11
C ALA A 114 1.04 -11.07 6.83
N PRO A 115 0.28 -12.12 6.46
CA PRO A 115 -0.56 -12.09 5.26
C PRO A 115 -1.86 -11.26 5.39
N LEU A 116 -2.28 -10.90 6.60
CA LEU A 116 -3.43 -10.00 6.82
C LEU A 116 -3.10 -8.52 6.56
N GLN A 117 -1.84 -8.20 6.25
CA GLN A 117 -1.39 -6.86 5.92
C GLN A 117 -2.00 -6.42 4.59
N SER A 118 -2.98 -5.52 4.68
CA SER A 118 -3.71 -4.93 3.56
C SER A 118 -3.23 -3.51 3.27
N PHE A 119 -1.93 -3.26 3.41
CA PHE A 119 -1.27 -2.12 2.77
C PHE A 119 -0.33 -2.64 1.69
N LYS A 120 -0.90 -3.21 0.63
CA LYS A 120 -0.16 -3.36 -0.61
C LYS A 120 0.04 -1.97 -1.20
N PHE A 121 1.05 -1.25 -0.71
CA PHE A 121 1.64 -0.13 -1.45
C PHE A 121 2.39 -0.73 -2.64
N GLN A 122 1.64 -1.20 -3.63
CA GLN A 122 2.19 -1.35 -4.95
C GLN A 122 2.53 0.08 -5.38
N ALA A 123 3.83 0.33 -5.46
CA ALA A 123 4.40 1.58 -5.92
C ALA A 123 3.63 2.04 -7.16
N ILE A 124 3.32 3.34 -7.17
CA ILE A 124 2.78 4.06 -8.33
C ILE A 124 3.53 3.59 -9.56
#